data_AF-A0A6C0EIE1-F1
#
_entry.id   AF-A0A6C0EIE1-F1
#
_cell.length_a   1.000
_cell.length_b   1.000
_cell.length_c   1.000
_cell.angle_alpha   90.00
_cell.angle_beta   90.00
_cell.angle_gamma   90.00
#
_symmetry.space_group_name_H-M   'P 1'
#
loop_
_entity.id
_entity.type
_entity.pdbx_description
1 polymer ?
#
loop_
_entity_poly.entity_id
_entity_poly.type
_entity_poly.pdbx_seq_one_letter_code
_entity_poly.pdbx_strand_id
1 'polypeptide(L)'
;MENKNIENEIKLENLTTETILTNLKILSNIKPTDKLTQNGDLLMIDPTDFTQCVKRWWNNNSRIHTMDAIERIIDQTFITIDKIYNSEIQNTVDINVDNNYYYKRVVPENYFKTDNSQQLQILSSELVNAVKGLQNLKLTYVEDISICSKIDIIIDKITIRTSKINKLLTIQTYPKNIPK
;
A
#
# COMPACT_ATOMS: atom_id res chain seq x y z
N MET A 1 36.83 -12.52 21.27
CA MET A 1 35.42 -12.67 21.67
C MET A 1 34.69 -11.41 21.22
N GLU A 2 34.42 -11.28 19.93
CA GLU A 2 33.82 -10.04 19.41
C GLU A 2 33.08 -10.39 18.12
N ASN A 3 31.86 -10.92 18.30
CA ASN A 3 30.91 -11.20 17.22
C ASN A 3 29.53 -11.38 17.85
N LYS A 4 28.90 -10.29 18.27
CA LYS A 4 27.48 -10.34 18.68
C LYS A 4 26.69 -9.02 18.67
N ASN A 5 27.17 -7.95 18.04
CA ASN A 5 26.52 -6.62 18.16
C ASN A 5 26.25 -5.87 16.84
N ILE A 6 26.11 -6.55 15.69
CA ILE A 6 25.77 -5.86 14.42
C ILE A 6 24.48 -6.39 13.74
N GLU A 7 23.82 -7.44 14.26
CA GLU A 7 22.57 -7.96 13.66
C GLU A 7 21.27 -7.53 14.36
N ASN A 8 21.30 -6.48 15.18
CA ASN A 8 20.09 -5.83 15.69
C ASN A 8 19.69 -4.63 14.82
N GLU A 9 19.76 -4.77 13.49
CA GLU A 9 18.86 -4.00 12.64
C GLU A 9 17.45 -4.49 12.92
N ILE A 10 16.59 -3.56 13.34
CA ILE A 10 15.18 -3.79 13.63
C ILE A 10 14.56 -4.54 12.46
N LYS A 11 14.33 -5.85 12.62
CA LYS A 11 13.39 -6.58 11.78
C LYS A 11 12.04 -5.93 12.03
N LEU A 12 11.69 -4.98 11.18
CA LEU A 12 10.33 -4.49 11.09
C LEU A 12 9.47 -5.71 10.78
N GLU A 13 8.73 -6.21 11.78
CA GLU A 13 7.87 -7.37 11.58
C GLU A 13 6.91 -7.04 10.44
N ASN A 14 7.00 -7.83 9.36
CA ASN A 14 6.18 -7.60 8.17
C ASN A 14 4.73 -7.91 8.52
N LEU A 15 3.83 -6.99 8.19
CA LEU A 15 2.39 -7.21 8.37
C LEU A 15 1.93 -8.36 7.48
N THR A 16 0.98 -9.16 7.96
CA THR A 16 0.31 -10.15 7.11
C THR A 16 -0.57 -9.43 6.07
N THR A 17 -0.83 -10.09 4.93
CA THR A 17 -1.71 -9.55 3.89
C THR A 17 -3.11 -9.23 4.43
N GLU A 18 -3.63 -10.05 5.35
CA GLU A 18 -4.92 -9.83 6.01
C GLU A 18 -4.90 -8.55 6.87
N THR A 19 -3.86 -8.34 7.66
CA THR A 19 -3.68 -7.14 8.48
C THR A 19 -3.54 -5.89 7.61
N ILE A 20 -2.82 -5.99 6.49
CA ILE A 20 -2.70 -4.91 5.50
C ILE A 20 -4.08 -4.55 4.94
N LEU A 21 -4.82 -5.53 4.42
CA LEU A 21 -6.14 -5.31 3.84
C LEU A 21 -7.13 -4.74 4.87
N THR A 22 -7.07 -5.24 6.11
CA THR A 22 -7.89 -4.73 7.21
C THR A 22 -7.59 -3.25 7.48
N ASN A 23 -6.31 -2.88 7.55
CA ASN A 23 -5.90 -1.49 7.74
C ASN A 23 -6.31 -0.58 6.57
N LEU A 24 -6.17 -1.03 5.31
CA LEU A 24 -6.63 -0.25 4.16
C LEU A 24 -8.16 -0.03 4.20
N LYS A 25 -8.92 -1.04 4.63
CA LYS A 25 -10.36 -0.92 4.86
C LYS A 25 -10.70 0.04 6.01
N ILE A 26 -9.92 0.06 7.08
CA ILE A 26 -10.07 1.04 8.16
C ILE A 26 -9.80 2.44 7.61
N LEU A 27 -8.69 2.64 6.88
CA LEU A 27 -8.36 3.91 6.26
C LEU A 27 -9.49 4.41 5.36
N SER A 28 -10.06 3.56 4.51
CA SER A 28 -11.14 3.97 3.60
C SER A 28 -12.45 4.38 4.29
N ASN A 29 -12.65 3.99 5.55
CA ASN A 29 -13.84 4.30 6.34
C ASN A 29 -13.68 5.53 7.24
N ILE A 30 -12.52 6.20 7.24
CA ILE A 30 -12.33 7.46 7.99
C ILE A 30 -13.32 8.50 7.47
N LYS A 31 -14.12 9.08 8.37
CA LYS A 31 -15.02 10.20 8.09
C LYS A 31 -14.35 11.52 8.44
N PRO A 32 -14.85 12.66 7.92
CA PRO A 32 -14.40 13.96 8.38
C PRO A 32 -14.55 14.04 9.89
N THR A 33 -13.57 14.65 10.57
CA THR A 33 -13.47 14.80 12.04
C THR A 33 -13.09 13.55 12.83
N ASP A 34 -13.03 12.37 12.21
CA ASP A 34 -12.55 11.16 12.89
C ASP A 34 -11.07 11.29 13.26
N LYS A 35 -10.73 10.83 14.47
CA LYS A 35 -9.34 10.64 14.88
C LYS A 35 -8.93 9.20 14.61
N LEU A 36 -7.67 9.02 14.22
CA LEU A 36 -7.08 7.69 14.08
C LEU A 36 -6.11 7.42 15.23
N THR A 37 -6.22 6.24 15.82
CA THR A 37 -5.28 5.69 16.80
C THR A 37 -4.74 4.35 16.31
N GLN A 38 -3.79 3.77 17.03
CA GLN A 38 -3.20 2.48 16.71
C GLN A 38 -3.25 1.57 17.94
N ASN A 39 -3.63 0.32 17.73
CA ASN A 39 -3.57 -0.75 18.72
C ASN A 39 -2.83 -1.95 18.11
N GLY A 40 -1.58 -2.15 18.55
CA GLY A 40 -0.68 -3.12 17.93
C GLY A 40 -0.49 -2.80 16.44
N ASP A 41 -0.81 -3.76 15.57
CA ASP A 41 -0.70 -3.58 14.11
C ASP A 41 -1.95 -3.02 13.44
N LEU A 42 -3.04 -2.83 14.17
CA LEU A 42 -4.30 -2.36 13.63
C LEU A 42 -4.52 -0.88 13.94
N LEU A 43 -4.96 -0.16 12.92
CA LEU A 43 -5.53 1.17 13.08
C LEU A 43 -6.91 1.07 13.74
N MET A 44 -7.29 2.11 14.47
CA MET A 44 -8.62 2.23 15.03
C MET A 44 -9.16 3.63 14.77
N ILE A 45 -10.43 3.70 14.36
CA ILE A 45 -11.16 4.96 14.24
C ILE A 45 -11.73 5.26 15.62
N ASP A 46 -11.36 6.42 16.16
CA ASP A 46 -11.96 7.02 17.33
C ASP A 46 -12.96 8.09 16.84
N PRO A 47 -14.26 7.74 16.70
CA PRO A 47 -15.27 8.68 16.24
C PRO A 47 -15.42 9.79 17.28
N THR A 48 -15.43 11.04 16.83
CA THR A 48 -15.60 12.17 17.74
C THR A 48 -16.89 12.94 17.49
N ASP A 49 -17.54 13.35 18.57
CA ASP A 49 -18.60 14.34 18.50
C ASP A 49 -18.00 15.69 18.10
N PHE A 50 -18.70 16.40 17.20
CA PHE A 50 -18.31 17.64 16.50
C PHE A 50 -17.73 18.76 17.39
N THR A 51 -17.92 18.69 18.71
CA THR A 51 -17.50 19.70 19.69
C THR A 51 -16.11 19.45 20.29
N GLN A 52 -15.50 18.28 20.06
CA GLN A 52 -14.15 17.94 20.56
C GLN A 52 -13.02 18.11 19.52
N CYS A 53 -13.37 18.52 18.30
CA CYS A 53 -12.48 18.55 17.13
C CYS A 53 -11.34 19.58 17.20
N VAL A 54 -11.29 20.47 18.20
CA VAL A 54 -10.19 21.44 18.35
C VAL A 54 -9.44 21.27 19.68
N LYS A 55 -10.11 20.75 20.72
CA LYS A 55 -9.51 20.62 22.08
C LYS A 55 -8.56 19.44 22.25
N ARG A 56 -8.69 18.37 21.44
CA ARG A 56 -7.83 17.17 21.49
C ARG A 56 -6.40 17.35 20.91
N TRP A 57 -6.09 18.51 20.36
CA TRP A 57 -5.02 18.72 19.37
C TRP A 57 -3.68 19.11 19.99
N TRP A 58 -3.64 19.13 21.32
CA TRP A 58 -2.50 19.59 22.09
C TRP A 58 -1.39 18.54 22.23
N ASN A 59 -1.62 17.28 21.82
CA ASN A 59 -0.60 16.24 21.91
C ASN A 59 0.07 15.94 20.55
N ASN A 60 1.14 16.68 20.26
CA ASN A 60 2.00 16.51 19.09
C ASN A 60 2.52 15.06 18.93
N ASN A 61 2.70 14.32 20.04
CA ASN A 61 3.20 12.96 19.99
C ASN A 61 2.21 11.98 19.35
N SER A 62 0.90 12.13 19.61
CA SER A 62 -0.09 11.18 19.08
C SER A 62 -0.24 11.30 17.56
N ARG A 63 -0.20 12.53 17.02
CA ARG A 63 -0.36 12.78 15.58
C ARG A 63 0.84 12.31 14.76
N ILE A 64 2.07 12.48 15.27
CA ILE A 64 3.28 11.96 14.62
C ILE A 64 3.21 10.44 14.55
N HIS A 65 2.91 9.79 15.67
CA HIS A 65 2.76 8.33 15.72
C HIS A 65 1.67 7.82 14.77
N THR A 66 0.54 8.51 14.66
CA THR A 66 -0.50 8.18 13.67
C THR A 66 0.04 8.23 12.24
N MET A 67 0.82 9.26 11.87
CA MET A 67 1.39 9.36 10.53
C MET A 67 2.39 8.25 10.25
N ASP A 68 3.27 7.96 11.20
CA ASP A 68 4.27 6.89 11.07
C ASP A 68 3.60 5.51 10.89
N ALA A 69 2.48 5.28 11.59
CA ALA A 69 1.67 4.07 11.44
C ALA A 69 1.07 3.95 10.04
N ILE A 70 0.48 5.03 9.51
CA ILE A 70 -0.08 5.07 8.16
C ILE A 70 1.01 4.80 7.13
N GLU A 71 2.16 5.49 7.23
CA GLU A 71 3.27 5.32 6.29
C GLU A 71 3.77 3.87 6.30
N ARG A 72 3.95 3.27 7.48
CA ARG A 72 4.32 1.85 7.62
C ARG A 72 3.34 0.94 6.89
N ILE A 73 2.03 1.14 7.04
CA ILE A 73 1.01 0.31 6.39
C ILE A 73 1.06 0.46 4.87
N ILE A 74 1.23 1.68 4.36
CA ILE A 74 1.34 1.94 2.92
C ILE A 74 2.61 1.30 2.35
N ASP A 75 3.75 1.45 3.01
CA ASP A 75 5.01 0.85 2.57
C ASP A 75 4.94 -0.68 2.58
N GLN A 76 4.35 -1.28 3.62
CA GLN A 76 4.12 -2.75 3.69
C GLN A 76 3.17 -3.23 2.59
N THR A 77 2.17 -2.41 2.23
CA THR A 77 1.28 -2.68 1.09
C THR A 77 2.09 -2.72 -0.21
N PHE A 78 2.96 -1.73 -0.44
CA PHE A 78 3.79 -1.68 -1.63
C PHE A 78 4.76 -2.86 -1.72
N ILE A 79 5.41 -3.22 -0.61
CA ILE A 79 6.27 -4.39 -0.50
C ILE A 79 5.50 -5.67 -0.85
N THR A 80 4.26 -5.81 -0.36
CA THR A 80 3.41 -6.98 -0.65
C THR A 80 3.06 -7.05 -2.13
N ILE A 81 2.70 -5.92 -2.74
CA ILE A 81 2.45 -5.81 -4.18
C ILE A 81 3.69 -6.19 -4.98
N ASP A 82 4.87 -5.68 -4.61
CA ASP A 82 6.13 -6.01 -5.28
C ASP A 82 6.46 -7.50 -5.15
N LYS A 83 6.22 -8.11 -3.98
CA LYS A 83 6.40 -9.55 -3.78
C LYS A 83 5.50 -10.38 -4.70
N ILE A 84 4.21 -10.04 -4.78
CA ILE A 84 3.25 -10.73 -5.67
C ILE A 84 3.72 -10.59 -7.12
N TYR A 85 4.04 -9.37 -7.56
CA TYR A 85 4.50 -9.10 -8.92
C TYR A 85 5.81 -9.85 -9.26
N ASN A 86 6.82 -9.78 -8.39
CA ASN A 86 8.11 -10.44 -8.63
C ASN A 86 7.99 -11.96 -8.63
N SER A 87 7.08 -12.53 -7.83
CA SER A 87 6.82 -13.98 -7.86
C SER A 87 6.31 -14.44 -9.22
N GLU A 88 5.59 -13.59 -9.94
CA GLU A 88 5.09 -13.90 -11.29
C GLU A 88 6.22 -13.81 -12.31
N ILE A 89 7.12 -12.84 -12.18
CA ILE A 89 8.30 -12.74 -13.06
C ILE A 89 9.26 -13.93 -12.85
N GLN A 90 9.59 -14.30 -11.61
CA GLN A 90 10.55 -15.38 -11.34
C GLN A 90 10.03 -16.76 -11.75
N ASN A 91 8.74 -17.04 -11.58
CA ASN A 91 8.11 -18.27 -12.08
C ASN A 91 8.20 -18.42 -13.61
N THR A 92 8.54 -17.36 -14.34
CA THR A 92 8.70 -17.39 -15.80
C THR A 92 10.15 -17.54 -16.25
N VAL A 93 11.12 -17.40 -15.33
CA VAL A 93 12.56 -17.45 -15.62
C VAL A 93 13.19 -18.80 -15.23
N ASP A 94 12.55 -19.60 -14.37
CA ASP A 94 13.00 -20.93 -13.95
C ASP A 94 12.52 -22.09 -14.87
N ILE A 95 12.49 -21.88 -16.19
CA ILE A 95 12.56 -23.02 -17.12
C ILE A 95 14.02 -23.13 -17.55
N ASN A 96 14.71 -24.17 -17.06
CA ASN A 96 16.00 -24.61 -17.59
C ASN A 96 15.87 -24.89 -19.10
N VAL A 97 16.06 -23.87 -19.93
CA VAL A 97 16.24 -24.01 -21.37
C VAL A 97 17.51 -23.27 -21.70
N ASP A 98 18.47 -24.04 -22.21
CA ASP A 98 19.80 -23.59 -22.55
C ASP A 98 19.81 -22.27 -23.31
N ASN A 99 20.71 -21.39 -22.87
CA ASN A 99 20.99 -20.07 -23.42
C ASN A 99 21.12 -20.08 -24.95
N ASN A 100 20.12 -19.56 -25.67
CA ASN A 100 20.35 -19.15 -27.06
C ASN A 100 19.81 -17.74 -27.36
N TYR A 101 20.65 -16.94 -28.01
CA TYR A 101 20.63 -15.49 -28.20
C TYR A 101 19.34 -14.87 -28.79
N TYR A 102 18.33 -15.69 -29.13
CA TYR A 102 17.07 -15.31 -29.74
C TYR A 102 15.93 -14.96 -28.74
N TYR A 103 16.07 -15.22 -27.43
CA TYR A 103 14.98 -14.98 -26.45
C TYR A 103 14.80 -13.52 -25.99
N LYS A 104 15.70 -12.59 -26.36
CA LYS A 104 15.64 -11.20 -25.86
C LYS A 104 14.52 -10.33 -26.47
N ARG A 105 13.74 -10.86 -27.43
CA ARG A 105 12.68 -10.09 -28.14
C ARG A 105 11.29 -10.73 -28.11
N VAL A 106 11.09 -11.78 -27.34
CA VAL A 106 9.74 -12.34 -27.17
C VAL A 106 9.15 -11.69 -25.93
N VAL A 107 8.12 -10.86 -26.12
CA VAL A 107 7.25 -10.40 -25.03
C VAL A 107 6.79 -11.66 -24.30
N PRO A 108 6.99 -11.80 -22.98
CA PRO A 108 6.59 -13.03 -22.30
C PRO A 108 5.07 -13.15 -22.40
N GLU A 109 4.60 -14.25 -22.99
CA GLU A 109 3.19 -14.57 -23.24
C GLU A 109 2.46 -14.98 -21.93
N ASN A 110 2.89 -14.41 -20.79
CA ASN A 110 2.70 -14.96 -19.46
C ASN A 110 1.49 -14.34 -18.76
N TYR A 111 0.40 -15.10 -18.71
CA TYR A 111 -0.81 -14.82 -17.95
C TYR A 111 -0.50 -14.82 -16.44
N PHE A 112 -1.03 -13.85 -15.68
CA PHE A 112 -1.02 -13.94 -14.21
C PHE A 112 -1.79 -15.18 -13.76
N LYS A 113 -1.36 -15.85 -12.67
CA LYS A 113 -2.28 -16.74 -11.95
C LYS A 113 -3.54 -15.94 -11.57
N THR A 114 -4.73 -16.50 -11.78
CA THR A 114 -6.02 -15.83 -11.52
C THR A 114 -6.08 -15.24 -10.12
N ASP A 115 -5.54 -15.95 -9.12
CA ASP A 115 -5.54 -15.51 -7.73
C ASP A 115 -4.61 -14.32 -7.46
N ASN A 116 -3.44 -14.26 -8.11
CA ASN A 116 -2.46 -13.19 -7.90
C ASN A 116 -2.87 -11.90 -8.61
N SER A 117 -3.43 -12.00 -9.83
CA SER A 117 -4.05 -10.84 -10.48
C SER A 117 -5.24 -10.30 -9.69
N GLN A 118 -6.07 -11.19 -9.12
CA GLN A 118 -7.17 -10.80 -8.24
C GLN A 118 -6.65 -10.10 -6.96
N GLN A 119 -5.63 -10.65 -6.31
CA GLN A 119 -5.01 -10.02 -5.12
C GLN A 119 -4.44 -8.63 -5.44
N LEU A 120 -3.76 -8.47 -6.58
CA LEU A 120 -3.25 -7.16 -7.02
C LEU A 120 -4.37 -6.16 -7.30
N GLN A 121 -5.46 -6.60 -7.93
CA GLN A 121 -6.65 -5.77 -8.17
C GLN A 121 -7.30 -5.33 -6.87
N ILE A 122 -7.45 -6.24 -5.90
CA ILE A 122 -8.00 -5.93 -4.57
C ILE A 122 -7.12 -4.90 -3.86
N LEU A 123 -5.81 -5.13 -3.78
CA LEU A 123 -4.88 -4.21 -3.13
C LEU A 123 -4.86 -2.83 -3.81
N SER A 124 -4.89 -2.79 -5.15
CA SER A 124 -4.98 -1.54 -5.93
C SER A 124 -6.27 -0.79 -5.62
N SER A 125 -7.41 -1.49 -5.58
CA SER A 125 -8.72 -0.91 -5.26
C SER A 125 -8.77 -0.36 -3.83
N GLU A 126 -8.28 -1.13 -2.85
CA GLU A 126 -8.27 -0.71 -1.45
C GLU A 126 -7.31 0.47 -1.21
N LEU A 127 -6.20 0.57 -1.94
CA LEU A 127 -5.34 1.75 -1.94
C LEU A 127 -6.06 3.00 -2.47
N VAL A 128 -6.82 2.90 -3.56
CA VAL A 128 -7.64 4.00 -4.10
C VAL A 128 -8.70 4.43 -3.08
N ASN A 129 -9.35 3.47 -2.42
CA ASN A 129 -10.35 3.76 -1.40
C ASN A 129 -9.74 4.42 -0.16
N ALA A 130 -8.52 4.01 0.24
CA ALA A 130 -7.80 4.61 1.35
C ALA A 130 -7.50 6.10 1.10
N VAL A 131 -7.24 6.51 -0.15
CA VAL A 131 -7.04 7.94 -0.49
C VAL A 131 -8.23 8.80 -0.08
N LYS A 132 -9.46 8.33 -0.28
CA LYS A 132 -10.68 9.05 0.15
C LYS A 132 -10.70 9.27 1.67
N GLY A 133 -10.34 8.24 2.44
CA GLY A 133 -10.27 8.36 3.90
C GLY A 133 -9.11 9.23 4.38
N LEU A 134 -7.97 9.20 3.70
CA LEU A 134 -6.85 10.11 3.96
C LEU A 134 -7.21 11.57 3.67
N GLN A 135 -8.01 11.84 2.63
CA GLN A 135 -8.56 13.19 2.39
C GLN A 135 -9.47 13.64 3.53
N ASN A 136 -10.31 12.75 4.08
CA ASN A 136 -11.10 13.06 5.27
C ASN A 136 -10.23 13.29 6.50
N LEU A 137 -9.17 12.50 6.68
CA LEU A 137 -8.21 12.69 7.77
C LEU A 137 -7.46 14.03 7.62
N LYS A 138 -7.16 14.47 6.40
CA LYS A 138 -6.59 15.79 6.13
C LYS A 138 -7.52 16.91 6.56
N LEU A 139 -8.83 16.78 6.32
CA LEU A 139 -9.83 17.74 6.81
C LEU A 139 -9.87 17.80 8.32
N THR A 140 -9.71 16.63 8.98
CA THR A 140 -9.50 16.61 10.42
C THR A 140 -8.31 17.52 10.74
N TYR A 141 -7.14 17.32 10.12
CA TYR A 141 -5.89 18.05 10.39
C TYR A 141 -5.70 19.44 9.74
N VAL A 142 -6.77 20.12 9.34
CA VAL A 142 -6.69 21.35 8.52
C VAL A 142 -5.85 22.49 9.11
N GLU A 143 -5.85 22.65 10.44
CA GLU A 143 -5.06 23.67 11.15
C GLU A 143 -3.56 23.31 11.27
N ASP A 144 -3.20 22.08 10.92
CA ASP A 144 -1.85 21.55 11.02
C ASP A 144 -1.25 21.30 9.64
N ILE A 145 -0.59 22.33 9.12
CA ILE A 145 0.04 22.32 7.79
C ILE A 145 1.06 21.18 7.66
N SER A 146 1.78 20.85 8.73
CA SER A 146 2.81 19.81 8.69
C SER A 146 2.19 18.43 8.49
N ILE A 147 1.14 18.11 9.25
CA ILE A 147 0.42 16.84 9.11
C ILE A 147 -0.35 16.78 7.78
N CYS A 148 -0.99 17.89 7.38
CA CYS A 148 -1.63 17.98 6.06
C CYS A 148 -0.64 17.67 4.93
N SER A 149 0.56 18.24 4.98
CA SER A 149 1.60 18.01 3.96
C SER A 149 2.08 16.56 3.94
N LYS A 150 2.22 15.92 5.12
CA LYS A 150 2.56 14.49 5.19
C LYS A 150 1.46 13.62 4.55
N ILE A 151 0.20 13.93 4.83
CA ILE A 151 -0.93 13.20 4.23
C ILE A 151 -0.93 13.37 2.70
N ASP A 152 -0.67 14.58 2.19
CA ASP A 152 -0.58 14.82 0.75
C ASP A 152 0.53 13.99 0.09
N ILE A 153 1.71 13.93 0.70
CA ILE A 153 2.82 13.10 0.21
C ILE A 153 2.42 11.61 0.16
N ILE A 154 1.71 11.12 1.18
CA ILE A 154 1.23 9.73 1.21
C ILE A 154 0.20 9.48 0.10
N ILE A 155 -0.75 10.40 -0.11
CA ILE A 155 -1.73 10.32 -1.20
C ILE A 155 -1.04 10.29 -2.57
N ASP A 156 -0.03 11.13 -2.77
CA ASP A 156 0.74 11.17 -4.01
C ASP A 156 1.48 9.85 -4.27
N LYS A 157 2.15 9.30 -3.23
CA LYS A 157 2.80 7.98 -3.30
C LYS A 157 1.80 6.90 -3.75
N ILE A 158 0.61 6.86 -3.13
CA ILE A 158 -0.45 5.89 -3.46
C ILE A 158 -0.94 6.08 -4.89
N THR A 159 -1.19 7.32 -5.31
CA THR A 159 -1.71 7.64 -6.64
C THR A 159 -0.74 7.24 -7.74
N ILE A 160 0.55 7.58 -7.58
CA ILE A 160 1.61 7.18 -8.50
C ILE A 160 1.69 5.65 -8.58
N ARG A 161 1.64 4.97 -7.44
CA ARG A 161 1.76 3.51 -7.38
C ARG A 161 0.58 2.80 -8.02
N THR A 162 -0.63 3.22 -7.72
CA THR A 162 -1.86 2.67 -8.32
C THR A 162 -1.87 2.86 -9.84
N SER A 163 -1.45 4.02 -10.33
CA SER A 163 -1.31 4.27 -11.77
C SER A 163 -0.36 3.28 -12.45
N LYS A 164 0.80 2.98 -11.80
CA LYS A 164 1.74 1.97 -12.30
C LYS A 164 1.12 0.57 -12.32
N ILE A 165 0.43 0.17 -11.25
CA ILE A 165 -0.22 -1.15 -11.16
C ILE A 165 -1.30 -1.29 -12.24
N ASN A 166 -2.16 -0.29 -12.41
CA ASN A 166 -3.23 -0.34 -13.40
C ASN A 166 -2.68 -0.47 -14.83
N LYS A 167 -1.60 0.25 -15.16
CA LYS A 167 -0.92 0.07 -16.46
C LYS A 167 -0.44 -1.37 -16.66
N LEU A 168 0.18 -1.97 -15.63
CA LEU A 168 0.64 -3.36 -15.67
C LEU A 168 -0.51 -4.35 -15.87
N LEU A 169 -1.65 -4.12 -15.22
CA LEU A 169 -2.85 -4.97 -15.36
C LEU A 169 -3.54 -4.81 -16.72
N THR A 170 -3.65 -3.59 -17.26
CA THR A 170 -4.27 -3.34 -18.57
C THR A 170 -3.48 -3.87 -19.77
N ILE A 171 -2.16 -4.07 -19.62
CA ILE A 171 -1.36 -4.71 -20.67
C ILE A 171 -1.83 -6.15 -20.94
N GLN A 172 -2.54 -6.79 -20.00
CA GLN A 172 -3.06 -8.16 -20.18
C GLN A 172 -4.47 -8.25 -20.80
N THR A 173 -5.16 -7.14 -21.08
CA THR A 173 -6.56 -7.16 -21.58
C THR A 173 -6.72 -6.77 -23.06
N TYR A 174 -5.66 -6.66 -23.86
CA TYR A 174 -5.81 -6.45 -25.30
C TYR A 174 -6.32 -7.72 -26.01
N PRO A 175 -7.43 -7.65 -26.77
CA PRO A 175 -8.09 -8.80 -27.36
C PRO A 175 -7.30 -9.36 -28.54
N LYS A 176 -7.28 -10.70 -28.66
CA LYS A 176 -6.96 -11.41 -29.90
C LYS A 176 -7.75 -10.75 -31.05
N ASN A 177 -7.03 -10.12 -31.98
CA ASN A 177 -7.56 -9.96 -33.33
C ASN A 177 -7.78 -11.38 -33.87
N ILE A 178 -9.05 -11.80 -33.91
CA ILE A 178 -9.46 -13.01 -34.64
C ILE A 178 -9.48 -12.58 -36.11
N PRO A 179 -8.57 -13.08 -36.97
CA PRO A 179 -8.69 -12.82 -38.39
C PRO A 179 -10.00 -13.45 -38.91
N LYS A 180 -10.74 -12.67 -39.68
CA LYS A 180 -11.93 -13.13 -40.44
C LYS A 180 -11.56 -14.17 -41.46
#